data_AF-A0A7J3Q9T2-F1
#
_entry.id   AF-A0A7J3Q9T2-F1
#
_cell.length_a   1.000
_cell.length_b   1.000
_cell.length_c   1.000
_cell.angle_alpha   90.00
_cell.angle_beta   90.00
_cell.angle_gamma   90.00
#
_symmetry.space_group_name_H-M   'P 1'
#
loop_
_entity.id
_entity.type
_entity.pdbx_description
1 polymer ?
#
loop_
_entity_poly.entity_id
_entity_poly.type
_entity_poly.pdbx_seq_one_letter_code
_entity_poly.pdbx_strand_id
1 'polypeptide(L)'
;MIKFRVPSEIDVLKVIARYGSIKGTINLHNLVHELQTRGVLKTEFSFVKYSFGYYSKDLEETIYSLKKLNLIKVSKGDDGVEIYEITDRGLKVLEAVLKT
;
A
#
# COMPACT_ATOMS: atom_id res chain seq x y z
N MET A 1 6.55 -27.93 1.77
CA MET A 1 6.48 -26.71 0.93
C MET A 1 6.37 -25.50 1.83
N ILE A 2 7.47 -24.76 1.99
CA ILE A 2 7.43 -23.47 2.70
C ILE A 2 6.76 -22.48 1.73
N LYS A 3 5.53 -22.05 2.03
CA LYS A 3 4.91 -20.93 1.32
C LYS A 3 5.63 -19.68 1.81
N PHE A 4 6.55 -19.14 1.01
CA PHE A 4 7.06 -17.80 1.24
C PHE A 4 5.86 -16.86 1.11
N ARG A 5 5.37 -16.36 2.25
CA ARG A 5 4.35 -15.32 2.27
C ARG A 5 5.03 -14.08 1.70
N VAL A 6 4.53 -13.58 0.58
CA VAL A 6 4.99 -12.31 0.03
C VAL A 6 4.88 -11.27 1.15
N PRO A 7 5.95 -10.52 1.45
CA PRO A 7 5.89 -9.51 2.51
C PRO A 7 4.74 -8.55 2.24
N SER A 8 4.02 -8.16 3.29
CA SER A 8 2.90 -7.20 3.24
C SER A 8 3.25 -5.94 2.44
N GLU A 9 4.52 -5.55 2.45
CA GLU A 9 5.13 -4.45 1.73
C GLU A 9 4.98 -4.58 0.21
N ILE A 10 5.25 -5.76 -0.36
CA ILE A 10 5.16 -5.99 -1.81
C ILE A 10 3.69 -5.95 -2.25
N ASP A 11 2.79 -6.47 -1.42
CA ASP A 11 1.36 -6.46 -1.70
C ASP A 11 0.78 -5.03 -1.64
N VAL A 12 1.21 -4.19 -0.69
CA VAL A 12 0.87 -2.76 -0.68
C VAL A 12 1.49 -2.03 -1.88
N LEU A 13 2.74 -2.34 -2.24
CA LEU A 13 3.40 -1.77 -3.41
C LEU A 13 2.67 -2.11 -4.71
N LYS A 14 2.15 -3.33 -4.86
CA LYS A 14 1.29 -3.74 -5.98
C LYS A 14 0.00 -2.93 -6.05
N VAL A 15 -0.64 -2.66 -4.90
CA VAL A 15 -1.86 -1.86 -4.86
C VAL A 15 -1.58 -0.46 -5.40
N ILE A 16 -0.53 0.21 -4.91
CA ILE A 16 -0.16 1.56 -5.37
C ILE A 16 0.22 1.53 -6.86
N ALA A 17 1.00 0.53 -7.31
CA ALA A 17 1.36 0.40 -8.73
C ALA A 17 0.14 0.23 -9.65
N ARG A 18 -0.83 -0.59 -9.23
CA ARG A 18 -2.01 -0.94 -10.04
C ARG A 18 -3.02 0.20 -10.14
N TYR A 19 -3.24 0.93 -9.04
CA TYR A 19 -4.24 1.98 -8.96
C TYR A 19 -3.67 3.37 -9.29
N GLY A 20 -2.35 3.49 -9.48
CA GLY A 20 -1.67 4.74 -9.77
C GLY A 20 -1.60 5.63 -8.53
N SER A 21 -1.61 6.95 -8.74
CA SER A 21 -1.55 7.93 -7.66
C SER A 21 -2.81 7.87 -6.81
N ILE A 22 -2.68 7.45 -5.54
CA ILE A 22 -3.79 7.37 -4.60
C ILE A 22 -3.78 8.62 -3.73
N LYS A 23 -4.88 9.39 -3.78
CA LYS A 23 -5.02 10.63 -3.02
C LYS A 23 -5.78 10.37 -1.71
N GLY A 24 -5.15 10.69 -0.59
CA GLY A 24 -5.70 10.65 0.77
C GLY A 24 -5.41 9.35 1.51
N THR A 25 -4.90 9.46 2.74
CA THR A 25 -4.59 8.33 3.62
C THR A 25 -5.81 7.43 3.80
N ILE A 26 -6.96 8.00 4.14
CA ILE A 26 -8.19 7.22 4.37
C ILE A 26 -8.64 6.48 3.11
N ASN A 27 -8.45 7.05 1.92
CA ASN A 27 -8.79 6.38 0.67
C ASN A 27 -7.88 5.17 0.43
N LEU A 28 -6.58 5.31 0.69
CA LEU A 28 -5.64 4.19 0.63
C LEU A 28 -6.03 3.07 1.60
N HIS A 29 -6.36 3.42 2.85
CA HIS A 29 -6.76 2.42 3.84
C HIS A 29 -8.07 1.73 3.50
N ASN A 30 -9.07 2.47 3.03
CA ASN A 30 -10.34 1.90 2.57
C ASN A 30 -10.13 0.94 1.39
N LEU A 31 -9.29 1.32 0.42
CA LEU A 31 -8.96 0.48 -0.73
C LEU A 31 -8.28 -0.82 -0.30
N VAL A 32 -7.27 -0.75 0.57
CA VAL A 32 -6.56 -1.93 1.07
C VAL A 32 -7.51 -2.82 1.87
N HIS A 33 -8.36 -2.25 2.73
CA HIS A 33 -9.38 -2.99 3.47
C HIS A 33 -10.35 -3.72 2.51
N GLU A 34 -10.89 -3.01 1.51
CA GLU A 34 -11.80 -3.60 0.52
C GLU A 34 -11.16 -4.77 -0.23
N LEU A 35 -9.91 -4.61 -0.68
CA LEU A 35 -9.17 -5.67 -1.37
C LEU A 35 -8.88 -6.86 -0.46
N GLN A 36 -8.60 -6.62 0.82
CA GLN A 36 -8.39 -7.67 1.82
C GLN A 36 -9.69 -8.43 2.12
N THR A 37 -10.81 -7.72 2.35
CA THR A 37 -12.12 -8.34 2.62
C THR A 37 -12.62 -9.15 1.42
N ARG A 38 -12.30 -8.74 0.18
CA ARG A 38 -12.62 -9.49 -1.04
C ARG A 38 -11.68 -10.67 -1.31
N GLY A 39 -10.66 -10.88 -0.48
CA GLY A 39 -9.66 -11.95 -0.66
C GLY A 39 -8.70 -11.74 -1.83
N VAL A 40 -8.68 -10.55 -2.43
CA VAL A 40 -7.74 -10.17 -3.50
C VAL A 40 -6.36 -9.90 -2.92
N LEU A 41 -6.31 -9.25 -1.75
CA LEU A 41 -5.10 -8.99 -1.01
C LEU A 41 -5.01 -9.95 0.18
N LYS A 42 -3.93 -10.72 0.29
CA LYS A 42 -3.74 -11.73 1.35
C LYS A 42 -2.90 -11.21 2.53
N THR A 43 -3.13 -9.95 2.89
CA THR A 43 -2.53 -9.27 4.05
C THR A 43 -3.31 -9.59 5.33
N GLU A 44 -2.65 -9.45 6.48
CA GLU A 44 -3.26 -9.62 7.81
C GLU A 44 -3.36 -8.28 8.55
N PHE A 45 -3.57 -7.20 7.80
CA PHE A 45 -3.70 -5.88 8.41
C PHE A 45 -4.95 -5.82 9.27
N SER A 46 -4.79 -5.36 10.50
CA SER A 46 -5.89 -5.13 11.41
C SER A 46 -6.50 -3.76 11.12
N PHE A 47 -7.81 -3.72 10.83
CA PHE A 47 -8.53 -2.49 10.55
C PHE A 47 -9.51 -2.14 11.65
N VAL A 48 -9.50 -0.86 12.03
CA VAL A 48 -10.48 -0.24 12.94
C VAL A 48 -11.39 0.66 12.09
N LYS A 49 -12.70 0.52 12.27
CA LYS A 49 -13.70 1.35 11.58
C LYS A 49 -13.93 2.65 12.35
N TYR A 50 -13.75 3.78 11.68
CA TYR A 50 -14.06 5.13 12.13
C TYR A 50 -15.20 5.73 11.31
N SER A 51 -15.67 6.92 11.69
CA SER A 51 -16.74 7.65 10.98
C SER A 51 -16.37 8.03 9.54
N PHE A 52 -15.08 8.24 9.29
CA PHE A 52 -14.54 8.65 7.99
C PHE A 52 -14.00 7.48 7.16
N GLY A 53 -13.94 6.26 7.69
CA GLY A 53 -13.42 5.09 6.97
C GLY A 53 -12.68 4.11 7.87
N TYR A 54 -11.98 3.17 7.26
CA TYR A 54 -11.14 2.19 7.94
C TYR A 54 -9.73 2.73 8.09
N TYR A 55 -9.09 2.40 9.20
CA TYR A 55 -7.68 2.72 9.45
C TYR A 55 -6.96 1.49 10.00
N SER A 56 -5.67 1.35 9.66
CA SER A 56 -4.83 0.23 10.08
C SER A 56 -3.44 0.75 10.39
N LYS A 57 -2.99 0.55 11.63
CA LYS A 57 -1.65 0.96 12.05
C LYS A 57 -0.57 0.16 11.30
N ASP A 58 -0.80 -1.13 11.10
CA ASP A 58 0.10 -2.03 10.39
C ASP A 58 0.34 -1.58 8.93
N LEU A 59 -0.72 -1.09 8.28
CA LEU A 59 -0.63 -0.51 6.94
C LEU A 59 0.20 0.78 6.94
N GLU A 60 0.05 1.65 7.94
CA GLU A 60 0.88 2.86 8.05
C GLU A 60 2.36 2.53 8.27
N GLU A 61 2.68 1.55 9.11
CA GLU A 61 4.05 1.09 9.32
C GLU A 61 4.66 0.52 8.03
N THR A 62 3.85 -0.19 7.24
CA THR A 62 4.21 -0.68 5.91
C THR A 62 4.49 0.47 4.93
N ILE A 63 3.60 1.45 4.85
CA ILE A 63 3.75 2.66 4.02
C ILE A 63 5.02 3.42 4.41
N TYR A 64 5.25 3.60 5.71
CA TYR A 64 6.43 4.27 6.23
C TYR A 64 7.73 3.55 5.82
N SER A 65 7.74 2.22 5.88
CA SER A 65 8.87 1.39 5.44
C SER A 65 9.11 1.52 3.94
N LEU A 66 8.05 1.41 3.12
CA LEU A 66 8.14 1.59 1.66
C LEU A 66 8.67 2.99 1.29
N LYS A 67 8.23 4.02 2.01
CA LYS A 67 8.70 5.41 1.83
C LYS A 67 10.18 5.53 2.19
N LYS A 68 10.61 4.98 3.32
CA LYS A 68 12.03 4.96 3.74
C LYS A 68 12.94 4.27 2.72
N LEU A 69 12.45 3.21 2.08
CA LEU A 69 13.17 2.48 1.04
C LEU A 69 13.11 3.16 -0.35
N ASN A 70 12.47 4.33 -0.44
CA ASN A 70 12.21 5.07 -1.67
C ASN A 70 11.50 4.22 -2.74
N LEU A 71 10.63 3.31 -2.32
CA LEU A 71 9.79 2.48 -3.22
C LEU A 71 8.47 3.19 -3.55
N ILE A 72 8.01 4.06 -2.64
CA ILE A 72 6.90 4.96 -2.87
C ILE A 72 7.31 6.39 -2.53
N LYS A 73 6.65 7.35 -3.17
CA LYS A 73 6.69 8.77 -2.86
C LYS A 73 5.37 9.14 -2.19
N VAL A 74 5.47 9.90 -1.11
CA VAL A 74 4.31 10.53 -0.46
C VAL A 74 4.50 12.03 -0.56
N SER A 75 3.65 12.68 -1.34
CA SER A 75 3.65 14.14 -1.52
C SER A 75 2.36 14.74 -0.97
N LYS A 76 2.26 16.07 -0.91
CA LYS A 76 1.01 16.76 -0.60
C LYS A 76 0.51 17.46 -1.86
N GLY A 77 -0.78 17.28 -2.17
CA GLY A 77 -1.46 18.06 -3.20
C GLY A 77 -1.74 19.50 -2.73
N ASP A 78 -2.26 20.32 -3.64
CA ASP A 78 -2.58 21.73 -3.38
C ASP A 78 -3.63 21.92 -2.27
N ASP A 79 -4.47 20.91 -2.04
CA ASP A 79 -5.46 20.85 -0.97
C ASP A 79 -4.90 20.30 0.36
N GLY A 80 -3.57 20.10 0.44
CA GLY A 80 -2.88 19.57 1.61
C GLY A 80 -3.05 18.06 1.82
N VAL A 81 -3.79 17.37 0.94
CA VAL A 81 -4.05 15.94 1.03
C VAL A 81 -2.84 15.15 0.55
N GLU A 82 -2.48 14.07 1.26
CA GLU A 82 -1.38 13.21 0.86
C GLU A 82 -1.66 12.48 -0.46
N ILE A 83 -0.65 12.34 -1.31
CA ILE A 83 -0.70 11.60 -2.56
C ILE A 83 0.39 10.53 -2.52
N TYR A 84 -0.02 9.27 -2.64
CA TYR A 84 0.85 8.09 -2.63
C TYR A 84 1.08 7.62 -4.05
N GLU A 85 2.34 7.55 -4.46
CA GLU A 85 2.74 7.18 -5.81
C GLU A 85 3.90 6.19 -5.76
N ILE A 86 3.96 5.27 -6.72
CA ILE A 86 5.13 4.40 -6.86
C ILE A 86 6.30 5.18 -7.46
N THR A 87 7.53 4.90 -7.03
CA THR A 87 8.74 5.45 -7.67
C THR A 87 9.24 4.53 -8.79
N ASP A 88 10.12 5.03 -9.65
CA ASP A 88 10.83 4.19 -10.62
C ASP A 88 11.59 3.03 -9.96
N ARG A 89 12.12 3.26 -8.75
CA ARG A 89 12.77 2.22 -7.95
C ARG A 89 11.76 1.18 -7.48
N GLY A 90 10.60 1.62 -6.98
CA GLY A 90 9.49 0.75 -6.60
C GLY A 90 9.03 -0.14 -7.74
N LEU A 91 8.85 0.44 -8.93
CA LEU A 91 8.49 -0.30 -10.15
C LEU A 91 9.52 -1.37 -10.50
N LYS A 92 10.81 -1.02 -10.52
CA LYS A 92 11.90 -1.98 -10.80
C LYS A 92 11.93 -3.14 -9.80
N VAL A 93 11.74 -2.85 -8.52
CA VAL A 93 11.68 -3.89 -7.47
C VAL A 93 10.47 -4.78 -7.70
N LEU A 94 9.30 -4.21 -7.99
CA LEU A 94 8.09 -4.97 -8.24
C LEU A 94 8.25 -5.89 -9.47
N GLU A 95 8.83 -5.39 -10.55
CA GLU A 95 9.13 -6.18 -11.74
C GLU A 95 10.11 -7.32 -11.46
N ALA A 96 11.15 -7.08 -10.64
CA ALA A 96 12.13 -8.10 -10.29
C ALA A 96 11.49 -9.23 -9.46
N VAL A 97 10.60 -8.89 -8.52
CA VAL A 97 9.90 -9.86 -7.65
C VAL A 97 8.83 -10.65 -8.40
N LEU A 98 8.20 -10.07 -9.42
CA LEU A 98 7.16 -10.73 -10.23
C LEU A 98 7.71 -11.64 -11.35
N LYS A 99 8.98 -11.48 -11.72
CA LYS A 99 9.66 -12.32 -12.72
C LYS A 99 10.25 -13.62 -12.13
N THR A 100 10.31 -13.71 -10.81
CA THR A 100 10.66 -14.92 -10.03
C THR A 100 9.44 -15.72 -9.64
#